data_AF-A0AAD9UCQ5-F1
#
_entry.id   AF-A0AAD9UCQ5-F1
#
_cell.length_a   1.000
_cell.length_b   1.000
_cell.length_c   1.000
_cell.angle_alpha   90.00
_cell.angle_beta   90.00
_cell.angle_gamma   90.00
#
_symmetry.space_group_name_H-M   'P 1'
#
loop_
_entity.id
_entity.type
_entity.pdbx_description
1 polymer ?
#
loop_
_entity_poly.entity_id
_entity_poly.type
_entity_poly.pdbx_seq_one_letter_code
_entity_poly.pdbx_strand_id
1 'polypeptide(L)'
;MKKQNVRTLSLIVCTLTYLLVGAAVFDALESEYESEESHKLSQQEREIIERYNISEADFQNLTKNVLRSKPYKAGIQWKFSGAFYFATTVITTIGRCRSLRFSRVLCDVM
;
A
#
# COMPACT_ATOMS: atom_id res chain seq x y z
N MET A 1 41.88 0.74 -12.86
CA MET A 1 40.82 1.24 -11.94
C MET A 1 41.08 0.71 -10.53
N LYS A 2 40.98 1.54 -9.49
CA LYS A 2 41.17 1.09 -8.09
C LYS A 2 40.21 -0.07 -7.80
N LYS A 3 40.70 -1.14 -7.17
CA LYS A 3 39.92 -2.36 -6.86
C LYS A 3 38.60 -2.06 -6.10
N GLN A 4 38.57 -0.96 -5.34
CA GLN A 4 37.39 -0.48 -4.61
C GLN A 4 36.28 -0.01 -5.55
N ASN A 5 36.60 0.74 -6.61
CA ASN A 5 35.60 1.27 -7.55
C ASN A 5 34.94 0.16 -8.36
N VAL A 6 35.71 -0.90 -8.67
CA VAL A 6 35.19 -2.09 -9.38
C VAL A 6 34.17 -2.83 -8.52
N ARG A 7 34.43 -2.98 -7.21
CA ARG A 7 33.50 -3.62 -6.28
C ARG A 7 32.19 -2.84 -6.14
N THR A 8 32.27 -1.52 -5.97
CA THR A 8 31.07 -0.68 -5.88
C THR A 8 30.26 -0.70 -7.17
N LEU A 9 30.91 -0.59 -8.33
CA LEU A 9 30.22 -0.64 -9.63
C LEU A 9 29.55 -2.00 -9.86
N SER A 10 30.22 -3.10 -9.52
CA SER A 10 29.64 -4.45 -9.60
C SER A 10 28.41 -4.60 -8.72
N LEU A 11 28.43 -4.08 -7.49
CA LEU A 11 27.28 -4.15 -6.59
C LEU A 11 26.09 -3.35 -7.14
N ILE A 12 26.33 -2.16 -7.70
CA ILE A 12 25.27 -1.35 -8.30
C ILE A 12 24.62 -2.11 -9.48
N VAL A 13 25.42 -2.69 -10.37
CA VAL A 13 24.91 -3.45 -11.52
C VAL A 13 24.13 -4.69 -11.06
N CYS A 14 24.63 -5.43 -10.06
CA CYS A 14 23.92 -6.58 -9.49
C CYS A 14 22.58 -6.18 -8.85
N THR A 15 22.53 -5.06 -8.10
CA THR A 15 21.28 -4.60 -7.49
C THR A 15 20.28 -4.15 -8.55
N LEU A 16 20.72 -3.43 -9.59
CA LEU A 16 19.85 -3.00 -10.67
C LEU A 16 19.28 -4.20 -11.44
N THR A 17 20.11 -5.18 -11.77
CA THR A 17 19.64 -6.41 -12.44
C THR A 17 18.68 -7.20 -11.56
N TYR A 18 18.94 -7.32 -10.26
CA TYR A 18 18.01 -7.94 -9.31
C TYR A 18 16.65 -7.24 -9.28
N LEU A 19 16.62 -5.90 -9.24
CA LEU A 19 15.37 -5.13 -9.28
C LEU A 19 14.61 -5.32 -10.59
N LEU A 20 15.30 -5.32 -11.74
CA LEU A 20 14.67 -5.54 -13.05
C LEU A 20 14.07 -6.93 -13.18
N VAL A 21 14.79 -7.97 -12.72
CA VAL A 21 14.29 -9.35 -12.71
C VAL A 21 13.09 -9.45 -11.76
N GLY A 22 13.19 -8.87 -10.56
CA GLY A 22 12.08 -8.83 -9.61
C GLY A 22 10.84 -8.15 -10.20
N ALA A 23 11.01 -7.00 -10.85
CA ALA A 23 9.92 -6.29 -11.51
C ALA A 23 9.26 -7.13 -12.62
N ALA A 24 10.04 -7.79 -13.46
CA ALA A 24 9.49 -8.66 -14.51
C ALA A 24 8.75 -9.88 -13.96
N VAL A 25 9.25 -10.47 -12.86
CA VAL A 25 8.58 -11.58 -12.18
C VAL A 25 7.27 -11.12 -11.53
N PHE A 26 7.27 -9.98 -10.83
CA PHE A 26 6.05 -9.43 -10.23
C PHE A 26 5.03 -9.04 -11.30
N ASP A 27 5.46 -8.44 -12.41
CA ASP A 27 4.58 -8.10 -13.53
C ASP A 27 3.93 -9.36 -14.12
N ALA A 28 4.70 -10.42 -14.37
CA ALA A 28 4.16 -11.67 -14.91
C ALA A 28 3.22 -12.41 -13.95
N LEU A 29 3.39 -12.25 -12.63
CA LEU A 29 2.60 -12.95 -11.62
C LEU A 29 1.35 -12.20 -11.19
N GLU A 30 1.43 -10.86 -11.05
CA GLU A 30 0.39 -10.05 -10.42
C GLU A 30 -0.46 -9.26 -11.42
N SER A 31 0.04 -8.98 -12.64
CA SER A 31 -0.68 -8.10 -13.58
C SER A 31 -2.02 -8.65 -14.07
N GLU A 32 -2.08 -9.95 -14.38
CA GLU A 32 -3.33 -10.60 -14.81
C GLU A 32 -4.33 -10.65 -13.65
N TYR A 33 -3.86 -10.97 -12.45
CA TYR A 33 -4.69 -11.03 -11.25
C TYR A 33 -5.28 -9.66 -10.89
N GLU A 34 -4.48 -8.60 -10.94
CA GLU A 34 -4.93 -7.23 -10.70
C GLU A 34 -5.99 -6.78 -11.72
N SER A 35 -5.79 -7.10 -13.00
CA SER A 35 -6.75 -6.77 -14.06
C SER A 35 -8.09 -7.48 -13.88
N GLU A 36 -8.06 -8.78 -13.57
CA GLU A 36 -9.27 -9.55 -13.29
C GLU A 36 -10.01 -9.06 -12.05
N GLU A 37 -9.28 -8.79 -10.96
CA GLU A 37 -9.86 -8.29 -9.71
C GLU A 37 -10.49 -6.92 -9.93
N SER A 38 -9.80 -6.02 -10.63
CA SER A 38 -10.34 -4.70 -11.01
C SER A 38 -11.64 -4.84 -11.80
N HIS A 39 -11.67 -5.71 -12.80
CA HIS A 39 -12.88 -5.93 -13.59
C HIS A 39 -14.03 -6.54 -12.77
N LYS A 40 -13.75 -7.52 -11.90
CA LYS A 40 -14.74 -8.11 -10.98
C LYS A 40 -15.32 -7.05 -10.03
N LEU A 41 -14.47 -6.19 -9.48
CA LEU A 41 -14.89 -5.10 -8.60
C LEU A 41 -15.76 -4.07 -9.35
N SER A 42 -15.38 -3.66 -10.56
CA SER A 42 -16.18 -2.76 -11.39
C SER A 42 -17.53 -3.34 -11.79
N GLN A 43 -17.61 -4.65 -12.02
CA GLN A 43 -18.89 -5.32 -12.27
C GLN A 43 -19.79 -5.31 -11.04
N GLN A 44 -19.25 -5.64 -9.87
CA GLN A 44 -20.00 -5.60 -8.61
C GLN A 44 -20.48 -4.19 -8.28
N GLU A 45 -19.63 -3.18 -8.51
CA GLU A 45 -19.99 -1.78 -8.36
C GLU A 45 -21.18 -1.41 -9.25
N ARG A 46 -21.13 -1.75 -10.54
CA ARG A 46 -22.24 -1.49 -11.48
C ARG A 46 -23.53 -2.21 -11.06
N GLU A 47 -23.44 -3.47 -10.64
CA GLU A 47 -24.61 -4.24 -10.17
C GLU A 47 -25.28 -3.55 -8.97
N ILE A 48 -24.49 -3.04 -8.02
CA ILE A 48 -25.02 -2.31 -6.85
C ILE A 48 -25.66 -0.98 -7.28
N ILE A 49 -25.01 -0.22 -8.15
CA ILE A 49 -25.53 1.06 -8.65
C ILE A 49 -26.88 0.84 -9.36
N GLU A 50 -26.97 -0.16 -10.24
CA GLU A 50 -28.20 -0.50 -10.98
C GLU A 50 -29.30 -1.02 -10.03
N ARG A 51 -28.95 -1.91 -9.10
CA ARG A 51 -29.92 -2.54 -8.18
C ARG A 51 -30.57 -1.55 -7.21
N TYR A 52 -29.82 -0.54 -6.77
CA TYR A 52 -30.29 0.45 -5.78
C TYR A 52 -30.56 1.83 -6.40
N ASN A 53 -30.40 1.97 -7.72
CA ASN A 53 -30.59 3.22 -8.47
C ASN A 53 -29.84 4.41 -7.83
N ILE A 54 -28.58 4.19 -7.46
CA ILE A 54 -27.73 5.17 -6.77
C ILE A 54 -27.11 6.10 -7.81
N SER A 55 -27.08 7.41 -7.54
CA SER A 55 -26.33 8.36 -8.38
C SER A 55 -24.83 8.13 -8.25
N GLU A 56 -24.09 8.23 -9.35
CA GLU A 56 -22.62 8.14 -9.37
C GLU A 56 -21.96 9.06 -8.32
N ALA A 57 -22.47 10.28 -8.16
CA ALA A 57 -21.98 11.23 -7.17
C ALA A 57 -22.16 10.73 -5.72
N ASP A 58 -23.29 10.09 -5.44
CA ASP A 58 -23.61 9.55 -4.11
C ASP A 58 -22.81 8.29 -3.82
N PHE A 59 -22.60 7.44 -4.82
CA PHE A 59 -21.73 6.28 -4.70
C PHE A 59 -20.28 6.66 -4.38
N GLN A 60 -19.74 7.68 -5.05
CA GLN A 60 -18.40 8.21 -4.74
C GLN A 60 -18.32 8.80 -3.32
N ASN A 61 -19.37 9.49 -2.87
CA ASN A 61 -19.43 10.01 -1.50
C ASN A 61 -19.48 8.88 -0.47
N LEU A 62 -20.24 7.81 -0.74
CA LEU A 62 -20.29 6.62 0.10
C LEU A 62 -18.92 5.94 0.18
N THR A 63 -18.25 5.73 -0.95
CA THR A 63 -16.90 5.12 -1.01
C THR A 63 -15.88 5.95 -0.22
N LYS A 64 -15.91 7.28 -0.35
CA LYS A 64 -15.07 8.19 0.45
C LYS A 64 -15.34 8.05 1.95
N ASN A 65 -16.61 7.94 2.34
CA ASN A 65 -16.99 7.75 3.74
C ASN A 65 -16.54 6.38 4.28
N VAL A 66 -16.71 5.31 3.50
CA VAL A 66 -16.24 3.97 3.84
C VAL A 66 -14.72 3.96 4.03
N LEU A 67 -13.97 4.58 3.10
CA LEU A 67 -12.51 4.66 3.19
C LEU A 67 -12.06 5.42 4.45
N ARG A 68 -12.73 6.52 4.80
CA ARG A 68 -12.48 7.26 6.06
C ARG A 68 -12.85 6.46 7.31
N SER A 69 -13.86 5.58 7.21
CA SER A 69 -14.30 4.73 8.32
C SER A 69 -13.38 3.53 8.60
N LYS A 70 -12.58 3.10 7.62
CA LYS A 70 -11.68 1.94 7.71
C LYS A 70 -10.81 1.91 8.98
N PRO A 71 -10.13 3.01 9.41
CA PRO A 71 -9.35 3.01 10.66
C PRO A 71 -10.22 2.82 11.91
N TYR A 72 -11.47 3.26 11.89
CA TYR A 72 -12.40 3.12 13.02
C TYR A 72 -12.93 1.68 13.16
N LYS A 73 -13.03 0.93 12.06
CA LYS A 73 -13.43 -0.50 12.09
C LYS A 73 -12.41 -1.39 12.82
N ALA A 74 -11.15 -0.98 12.90
CA ALA A 74 -10.10 -1.69 13.63
C ALA A 74 -10.13 -1.44 15.16
N GLY A 75 -11.11 -0.69 15.66
CA GLY A 75 -11.22 -0.33 17.08
C GLY A 75 -10.35 0.87 17.46
N ILE A 76 -10.17 1.09 18.77
CA ILE A 76 -9.39 2.24 19.29
C ILE A 76 -7.89 1.93 19.17
N GLN A 77 -7.29 2.31 18.04
CA GLN A 77 -5.89 2.04 17.72
C GLN A 77 -4.88 2.84 18.56
N TRP A 78 -5.29 3.94 19.21
CA TRP A 78 -4.40 4.85 19.98
C TRP A 78 -4.51 4.73 21.50
N LYS A 79 -4.78 3.53 22.01
CA LYS A 79 -4.52 3.23 23.43
C LYS A 79 -3.05 2.85 23.62
N PHE A 80 -2.60 2.78 24.87
CA PHE A 80 -1.20 2.48 25.23
C PHE A 80 -0.62 1.27 24.48
N SER A 81 -1.37 0.17 24.35
CA SER A 81 -0.95 -1.03 23.61
C SER A 81 -0.73 -0.79 22.11
N GLY A 82 -1.60 0.00 21.46
CA GLY A 82 -1.46 0.34 20.05
C GLY A 82 -0.33 1.33 19.79
N ALA A 83 -0.12 2.30 20.69
CA ALA A 83 1.02 3.21 20.65
C ALA A 83 2.36 2.47 20.87
N PHE A 84 2.38 1.50 21.79
CA PHE A 84 3.55 0.66 22.04
C PHE A 84 3.90 -0.23 20.83
N TYR A 85 2.90 -0.92 20.25
CA TYR A 85 3.10 -1.71 19.03
C TYR A 85 3.62 -0.85 17.87
N PHE A 86 3.05 0.36 17.69
CA PHE A 86 3.52 1.31 16.68
C PHE A 86 4.99 1.69 16.90
N ALA A 87 5.38 2.04 18.13
CA ALA A 87 6.77 2.35 18.46
C ALA A 87 7.73 1.18 18.15
N THR A 88 7.35 -0.06 18.46
CA THR A 88 8.13 -1.25 18.11
C THR A 88 8.31 -1.37 16.59
N THR A 89 7.25 -1.17 15.79
CA THR A 89 7.35 -1.25 14.32
C THR A 89 8.22 -0.16 13.70
N VAL A 90 8.35 1.00 14.34
CA VAL A 90 9.25 2.09 13.92
C VAL A 90 10.69 1.73 14.24
N ILE A 91 10.98 1.29 15.48
CA ILE A 91 12.33 0.92 15.92
C ILE A 91 12.88 -0.28 15.12
N THR A 92 12.01 -1.24 14.79
CA THR A 92 12.38 -2.46 14.03
C THR A 92 12.42 -2.26 12.52
N THR A 93 12.15 -1.05 12.01
CA THR A 93 12.07 -0.71 10.57
C THR A 93 11.11 -1.56 9.73
N ILE A 94 10.17 -2.28 10.38
CA ILE A 94 9.12 -3.07 9.72
C ILE A 94 8.02 -2.16 9.12
N GLY A 95 7.84 -0.98 9.70
CA GLY A 95 6.73 -0.02 9.54
C GLY A 95 5.81 -0.13 8.33
N ARG A 96 4.58 -0.66 8.53
CA ARG A 96 3.43 -0.41 7.63
C ARG A 96 2.85 0.99 7.90
N CYS A 97 3.45 2.02 7.33
CA CYS A 97 3.06 3.43 7.53
C CYS A 97 1.80 3.83 6.71
N ARG A 98 0.65 3.15 6.91
CA ARG A 98 -0.52 3.33 6.03
C ARG A 98 -1.82 3.80 6.70
N SER A 99 -1.90 3.90 8.04
CA SER A 99 -3.22 4.09 8.68
C SER A 99 -3.64 5.56 8.89
N LEU A 100 -2.77 6.50 9.28
CA LEU A 100 -3.27 7.79 9.79
C LEU A 100 -2.39 9.01 9.49
N ARG A 101 -3.05 10.18 9.39
CA ARG A 101 -2.46 11.51 9.10
C ARG A 101 -1.32 11.88 10.07
N PHE A 102 -1.33 11.37 11.30
CA PHE A 102 -0.29 11.59 12.31
C PHE A 102 0.96 10.72 12.10
N SER A 103 0.80 9.50 11.57
CA SER A 103 1.94 8.63 11.22
C SER A 103 2.74 9.15 10.03
N ARG A 104 2.12 9.95 9.14
CA ARG A 104 2.83 10.57 7.99
C ARG A 104 3.90 11.57 8.46
N VAL A 105 3.59 12.41 9.45
CA VAL A 105 4.52 13.41 10.01
C VAL A 105 5.69 12.77 10.77
N LEU A 106 5.48 11.60 11.38
CA LEU A 106 6.54 10.86 12.08
C LEU A 106 7.40 10.01 11.14
N CYS A 107 6.86 9.54 10.01
CA CYS A 107 7.62 8.82 8.98
C CYS A 107 8.49 9.75 8.11
N ASP A 108 8.14 11.04 7.94
CA ASP A 108 8.92 12.01 7.14
C ASP A 108 10.17 12.58 7.86
N VAL A 109 10.38 12.27 9.14
CA VAL A 109 11.54 12.76 9.94
C VAL A 109 12.67 11.71 10.00
N MET A 110 12.59 10.63 9.22
CA MET A 110 13.64 9.61 9.10
C MET A 110 14.11 9.42 7.67
#